data_AF-A0A9N9IK10-F1
#
_entry.id   AF-A0A9N9IK10-F1
#
_cell.length_a   1.000
_cell.length_b   1.000
_cell.length_c   1.000
_cell.angle_alpha   90.00
_cell.angle_beta   90.00
_cell.angle_gamma   90.00
#
_symmetry.space_group_name_H-M   'P 1'
#
loop_
_entity.id
_entity.type
_entity.pdbx_description
1 polymer ?
#
loop_
_entity_poly.entity_id
_entity_poly.type
_entity_poly.pdbx_seq_one_letter_code
_entity_poly.pdbx_strand_id
1 'polypeptide(L)'
;MSSNIFQITTISSAAVLGGFYIYSPDLFPIIAALVSILWTIVAAKVFILENKKAPVLSPEQWKQFPLVKKINISHNVALYRFGLPNPDDVLGLPIGQ
;
A
#
# COMPACT_ATOMS: atom_id res chain seq x y z
N MET A 1 -5.98 -7.59 -8.92
CA MET A 1 -6.21 -8.81 -8.11
C MET A 1 -6.89 -8.51 -6.78
N SER A 2 -6.65 -7.36 -6.12
CA SER A 2 -7.34 -6.98 -4.88
C SER A 2 -8.84 -6.67 -5.04
N SER A 3 -9.27 -6.06 -6.15
CA SER A 3 -10.66 -5.65 -6.39
C SER A 3 -11.68 -6.81 -6.30
N ASN A 4 -11.36 -7.96 -6.90
CA ASN A 4 -12.23 -9.13 -6.90
C ASN A 4 -12.38 -9.72 -5.49
N ILE A 5 -11.31 -9.65 -4.67
CA ILE A 5 -11.32 -10.15 -3.30
C ILE A 5 -12.22 -9.26 -2.42
N PHE A 6 -12.11 -7.93 -2.55
CA PHE A 6 -13.00 -7.01 -1.83
C PHE A 6 -14.47 -7.19 -2.19
N GLN A 7 -14.78 -7.40 -3.49
CA GLN A 7 -16.15 -7.66 -3.92
C GLN A 7 -16.71 -8.95 -3.29
N ILE A 8 -15.95 -10.04 -3.30
CA ILE A 8 -16.35 -11.32 -2.70
C ILE A 8 -16.59 -11.17 -1.19
N THR A 9 -15.71 -10.48 -0.46
CA THR A 9 -15.85 -10.27 1.00
C THR A 9 -17.05 -9.38 1.36
N THR A 10 -17.38 -8.42 0.49
CA THR A 10 -18.55 -7.55 0.70
C THR A 10 -19.85 -8.31 0.47
N ILE A 11 -19.90 -9.12 -0.59
CA ILE A 11 -21.07 -9.94 -0.92
C ILE A 11 -21.32 -10.98 0.17
N SER A 12 -20.28 -11.64 0.69
CA SER A 12 -20.43 -12.62 1.77
C SER A 12 -20.87 -11.97 3.08
N SER A 13 -20.33 -10.80 3.44
CA SER A 13 -20.79 -10.06 4.63
C SER A 13 -22.27 -9.66 4.53
N ALA A 14 -22.70 -9.18 3.37
CA ALA A 14 -24.10 -8.80 3.14
C ALA A 14 -25.05 -10.01 3.21
N ALA A 15 -24.65 -11.15 2.63
CA ALA A 15 -25.42 -12.39 2.70
C ALA A 15 -25.57 -12.91 4.14
N VAL A 16 -24.50 -12.83 4.96
CA VAL A 16 -24.53 -13.24 6.37
C VAL A 16 -25.48 -12.34 7.17
N LEU A 17 -25.37 -11.02 7.04
CA LEU A 17 -26.24 -10.08 7.76
C LEU A 17 -27.71 -10.23 7.35
N GLY A 18 -27.98 -10.34 6.04
CA GLY A 18 -29.34 -10.54 5.53
C GLY A 18 -29.94 -11.88 5.94
N GLY A 19 -29.16 -12.97 5.89
CA GLY A 19 -29.62 -14.30 6.30
C GLY A 19 -29.95 -14.39 7.79
N PHE A 20 -29.10 -13.84 8.65
CA PHE A 20 -29.33 -13.84 10.10
C PHE A 20 -30.46 -12.90 10.53
N TYR A 21 -30.66 -11.78 9.83
CA TYR A 21 -31.80 -10.90 10.07
C TYR A 21 -33.15 -11.61 9.87
N ILE A 22 -33.25 -12.49 8.86
CA ILE A 22 -34.48 -13.23 8.56
C ILE A 22 -34.66 -14.45 9.48
N TYR A 23 -33.57 -15.14 9.86
CA TYR A 23 -33.65 -16.38 10.64
C TYR A 23 -33.72 -16.17 12.16
N SER A 24 -33.01 -15.18 12.70
CA SER A 24 -32.92 -14.96 14.15
C SER A 24 -32.64 -13.48 14.47
N PRO A 25 -33.68 -12.64 14.57
CA PRO A 25 -33.51 -11.20 14.79
C PRO A 25 -32.85 -10.88 16.15
N ASP A 26 -32.97 -11.75 17.14
CA ASP A 26 -32.39 -11.55 18.48
C ASP A 26 -30.85 -11.63 18.49
N LEU A 27 -30.25 -12.38 17.56
CA LEU A 27 -28.79 -12.57 17.43
C LEU A 27 -28.15 -11.57 16.46
N PHE A 28 -28.98 -10.83 15.71
CA PHE A 28 -28.54 -9.83 14.74
C PHE A 28 -27.54 -8.79 15.32
N PRO A 29 -27.76 -8.16 16.49
CA PRO A 29 -26.82 -7.15 17.01
C PRO A 29 -25.43 -7.73 17.31
N ILE A 30 -25.36 -8.98 17.76
CA ILE A 30 -24.09 -9.65 18.06
C ILE A 30 -23.31 -9.91 16.76
N ILE A 31 -23.99 -10.41 15.73
CA ILE A 31 -23.36 -10.72 14.44
C ILE A 31 -22.95 -9.43 13.71
N ALA A 32 -23.78 -8.40 13.75
CA ALA A 32 -23.45 -7.09 13.20
C ALA A 32 -22.21 -6.48 13.86
N ALA A 33 -22.07 -6.63 15.19
CA ALA A 33 -20.87 -6.20 15.91
C ALA A 33 -19.61 -6.98 15.48
N LEU A 34 -19.71 -8.30 15.28
CA LEU A 34 -18.58 -9.10 14.81
C LEU A 34 -18.14 -8.72 13.38
N VAL A 35 -19.10 -8.49 12.48
CA VAL A 35 -18.82 -8.08 11.10
C VAL A 35 -18.17 -6.69 11.06
N SER A 36 -18.63 -5.74 11.88
CA SER A 36 -18.05 -4.39 11.92
C SER A 36 -16.62 -4.38 12.48
N ILE A 37 -16.32 -5.22 13.48
CA ILE A 37 -14.95 -5.40 14.00
C ILE A 37 -14.04 -5.99 12.90
N LEU A 38 -14.52 -6.98 12.15
CA LEU A 38 -13.72 -7.58 11.09
C LEU A 38 -13.41 -6.57 9.97
N TRP A 39 -14.42 -5.77 9.58
CA TRP A 39 -14.26 -4.73 8.57
C TRP A 39 -13.30 -3.61 8.98
N THR A 40 -13.34 -3.19 10.24
CA THR A 40 -12.42 -2.16 10.77
C THR A 40 -10.96 -2.63 10.77
N ILE A 41 -10.70 -3.89 11.11
CA ILE A 41 -9.34 -4.48 11.05
C ILE A 41 -8.83 -4.55 9.60
N VAL A 42 -9.68 -4.97 8.67
CA VAL A 42 -9.33 -5.05 7.24
C VAL A 42 -9.03 -3.66 6.70
N ALA A 43 -9.88 -2.67 6.98
CA ALA A 43 -9.69 -1.29 6.56
C ALA A 43 -8.37 -0.70 7.10
N ALA A 44 -8.06 -0.94 8.38
CA ALA A 44 -6.81 -0.48 9.00
C ALA A 44 -5.58 -1.09 8.32
N LYS A 45 -5.59 -2.40 8.02
CA LYS A 45 -4.47 -3.04 7.31
C LYS A 45 -4.28 -2.49 5.90
N VAL A 46 -5.37 -2.26 5.17
CA VAL A 46 -5.31 -1.73 3.80
C VAL A 46 -4.72 -0.33 3.80
N PHE A 47 -5.19 0.53 4.72
CA PHE A 47 -4.66 1.89 4.87
C PHE A 47 -3.17 1.90 5.22
N ILE A 48 -2.70 0.98 6.06
CA ILE A 48 -1.27 0.88 6.39
C ILE A 48 -0.45 0.36 5.21
N LEU A 49 -0.97 -0.61 4.46
CA LEU A 49 -0.27 -1.21 3.32
C LEU A 49 -0.19 -0.27 2.12
N GLU A 50 -1.22 0.52 1.85
CA GLU A 50 -1.21 1.55 0.79
C GLU A 50 -0.19 2.66 1.09
N ASN A 51 0.02 2.98 2.37
CA ASN A 51 1.00 3.98 2.79
C ASN A 51 2.45 3.47 2.77
N LYS A 52 2.70 2.17 2.51
CA LYS A 52 4.06 1.67 2.31
C LYS A 52 4.53 2.02 0.90
N LYS A 53 5.23 3.15 0.79
CA LYS A 53 5.96 3.51 -0.44
C LYS A 53 6.93 2.39 -0.80
N ALA A 54 6.83 1.90 -2.05
CA ALA A 54 7.75 0.89 -2.54
C ALA A 54 9.18 1.46 -2.56
N PRO A 55 10.20 0.66 -2.21
CA PRO A 55 11.58 1.10 -2.29
C PRO A 55 11.92 1.49 -3.75
N VAL A 56 12.59 2.63 -3.93
CA VAL A 56 12.83 3.18 -5.26
C VAL A 56 13.78 2.30 -6.08
N LEU A 57 14.75 1.69 -5.42
CA LEU A 57 15.67 0.71 -6.01
C LEU A 57 15.17 -0.71 -5.75
N SER A 58 15.19 -1.52 -6.80
CA SER A 58 15.02 -2.97 -6.71
C SER A 58 16.37 -3.63 -7.08
N PRO A 59 16.92 -4.52 -6.24
CA PRO A 59 18.23 -5.14 -6.51
C PRO A 59 18.23 -6.05 -7.74
N GLU A 60 17.06 -6.52 -8.18
CA GLU A 60 16.89 -7.44 -9.30
C GLU A 60 16.69 -6.75 -10.64
N GLN A 61 16.34 -5.45 -10.63
CA GLN A 61 15.93 -4.74 -11.85
C GLN A 61 16.63 -3.39 -11.98
N TRP A 62 17.27 -3.18 -13.14
CA TRP A 62 17.84 -1.89 -13.46
C TRP A 62 16.74 -0.85 -13.67
N LYS A 63 16.90 0.32 -13.06
CA LYS A 63 15.95 1.44 -13.18
C LYS A 63 16.68 2.68 -13.68
N GLN A 64 16.10 3.32 -14.70
CA GLN A 64 16.65 4.55 -15.26
C GLN A 64 16.18 5.76 -14.44
N PHE A 65 17.12 6.64 -14.10
CA PHE A 65 16.83 7.90 -13.41
C PHE A 65 17.25 9.08 -14.29
N PRO A 66 16.41 10.11 -14.45
CA PRO A 66 16.75 11.28 -15.25
C PRO A 66 17.87 12.08 -14.58
N LEU A 67 18.82 12.57 -15.38
CA LEU A 67 19.83 13.51 -14.90
C LEU A 67 19.18 14.88 -14.72
N VAL A 68 19.07 15.35 -13.47
CA VAL A 68 18.45 16.63 -13.13
C VAL A 68 19.48 17.75 -13.14
N LYS A 69 20.70 17.47 -12.66
CA LYS A 69 21.74 18.50 -12.55
C LYS A 69 23.13 17.93 -12.74
N LYS A 70 23.97 18.65 -13.45
CA LYS A 70 25.42 18.44 -13.51
C LYS A 70 26.12 19.69 -12.99
N ILE A 71 27.02 19.52 -12.03
CA ILE A 71 27.83 20.60 -11.45
C ILE A 71 29.28 20.26 -11.72
N ASN A 72 29.98 21.10 -12.48
CA ASN A 72 31.41 20.91 -12.71
C ASN A 72 32.19 21.42 -11.49
N ILE A 73 32.98 20.55 -10.85
CA ILE A 73 33.75 20.90 -9.64
C ILE A 73 35.20 21.23 -10.01
N SER A 74 35.80 20.46 -10.92
CA SER A 74 37.17 20.67 -11.38
C SER A 74 37.34 20.16 -12.81
N HIS A 75 38.56 20.21 -13.37
CA HIS A 75 38.77 19.80 -14.76
C HIS A 75 38.35 18.34 -15.04
N ASN A 76 38.40 17.46 -14.03
CA ASN A 76 38.07 16.02 -14.16
C ASN A 76 37.00 15.53 -13.17
N VAL A 77 36.39 16.42 -12.39
CA VAL A 77 35.41 16.03 -11.36
C VAL A 77 34.13 16.80 -11.57
N ALA A 78 33.01 16.08 -11.68
CA ALA A 78 31.68 16.65 -11.74
C ALA A 78 30.73 15.89 -10.83
N LEU A 79 29.81 16.63 -10.20
CA LEU A 79 28.73 16.08 -9.39
C LEU A 79 27.46 15.98 -10.24
N TYR A 80 26.88 14.79 -10.29
CA TYR A 80 25.65 14.49 -11.02
C TYR A 80 24.52 14.22 -10.02
N ARG A 81 23.40 14.93 -10.16
CA ARG A 81 22.18 14.67 -9.39
C ARG A 81 21.14 14.03 -10.29
N PHE A 82 20.70 12.84 -9.89
CA PHE A 82 19.64 12.11 -10.55
C PHE A 82 18.32 12.32 -9.80
N GLY A 83 17.23 12.44 -10.55
CA GLY A 83 15.88 12.61 -10.00
C GLY A 83 15.27 11.28 -9.64
N LEU A 84 14.60 11.22 -8.49
CA LEU A 84 13.76 10.09 -8.11
C LEU A 84 12.37 10.23 -8.76
N PRO A 85 11.61 9.14 -8.94
CA PRO A 85 10.28 9.18 -9.54
C PRO A 85 9.31 10.11 -8.79
N ASN A 86 9.38 10.13 -7.46
CA ASN A 86 8.63 11.07 -6.62
C ASN A 86 9.59 11.94 -5.78
N PRO A 87 9.22 13.19 -5.47
CA PRO A 87 10.06 14.11 -4.71
C PRO A 87 10.26 13.69 -3.24
N ASP A 88 9.30 12.97 -2.67
CA ASP A 88 9.32 12.51 -1.28
C ASP A 88 9.97 11.13 -1.10
N ASP A 89 10.43 10.52 -2.19
CA ASP A 89 11.04 9.21 -2.12
C ASP A 89 12.50 9.31 -1.64
N VAL A 90 12.97 8.24 -0.99
CA VAL A 90 14.36 8.09 -0.57
C VAL A 90 15.00 6.90 -1.27
N LEU A 91 16.28 7.02 -1.62
CA LEU A 91 17.01 5.97 -2.34
C LEU A 91 17.15 4.68 -1.51
N GLY A 92 17.24 4.83 -0.18
CA GLY A 92 17.19 3.70 0.75
C GLY A 92 18.39 2.75 0.71
N LEU A 93 19.56 3.21 0.25
CA LEU A 93 20.78 2.39 0.27
C LEU A 93 21.27 2.19 1.72
N PRO A 94 21.56 0.94 2.13
CA PRO A 94 22.30 0.67 3.35
C PRO A 94 23.66 1.40 3.33
N ILE A 95 24.07 1.90 4.49
CA ILE A 95 25.37 2.56 4.63
C ILE A 95 26.47 1.49 4.45
N GLY A 96 27.35 1.68 3.47
CA GLY A 96 28.50 0.80 3.21
C GLY A 96 28.34 -0.23 2.09
N GLN A 97 27.31 -0.11 1.24
CA GLN A 97 27.21 -0.82 -0.05
C GLN A 97 27.93 -0.12 -1.20
#